data_AF-A0A655D2B0-F1
#
_entry.id   AF-A0A655D2B0-F1
#
_cell.length_a   1.000
_cell.length_b   1.000
_cell.length_c   1.000
_cell.angle_alpha   90.00
_cell.angle_beta   90.00
_cell.angle_gamma   90.00
#
_symmetry.space_group_name_H-M   'P 1'
#
loop_
_entity.id
_entity.type
_entity.pdbx_description
1 polymer ?
#
loop_
_entity_poly.entity_id
_entity_poly.type
_entity_poly.pdbx_seq_one_letter_code
_entity_poly.pdbx_strand_id
1 'polypeptide(L)' 'MPGIEVSTTDKAGISGDDMEALAFAWLAWRTLAGLPGNLPSVTGATEASVLGAIYPANPITQS' A
#
# COMPACT_ATOMS: atom_id res chain seq x y z
N MET A 1 21.74 -7.23 19.44
CA MET A 1 20.68 -8.18 19.85
C MET A 1 21.10 -9.58 19.43
N PRO A 2 21.65 -10.39 20.33
CA PRO A 2 22.01 -11.78 20.02
C PRO A 2 20.75 -12.63 19.80
N GLY A 3 20.70 -13.45 18.75
CA GLY A 3 19.62 -14.41 18.49
C GLY A 3 18.47 -13.95 17.57
N ILE A 4 18.56 -12.76 16.96
CA ILE A 4 17.58 -12.29 15.96
C ILE A 4 18.21 -12.43 14.58
N GLU A 5 17.59 -13.20 13.70
CA GLU A 5 18.01 -13.31 12.29
C GLU A 5 17.54 -12.08 11.51
N VAL A 6 18.45 -11.49 10.74
CA VAL A 6 18.18 -10.34 9.88
C VAL A 6 18.43 -10.76 8.43
N SER A 7 17.42 -10.57 7.59
CA SER A 7 17.44 -10.94 6.17
C SER A 7 16.87 -9.82 5.31
N THR A 8 17.34 -9.71 4.07
CA THR A 8 16.74 -8.79 3.09
C THR A 8 15.41 -9.32 2.59
N THR A 9 14.52 -8.43 2.16
CA THR A 9 13.22 -8.79 1.59
C THR A 9 13.36 -9.48 0.23
N ASP A 10 14.51 -9.30 -0.44
CA ASP A 10 14.81 -10.00 -1.71
C ASP A 10 14.81 -11.51 -1.52
N LYS A 11 15.23 -12.00 -0.34
CA LYS A 11 15.14 -13.43 0.01
C LYS A 11 13.70 -13.94 0.07
N ALA A 12 12.72 -13.05 0.25
CA ALA A 12 11.29 -13.35 0.20
C ALA A 12 10.66 -13.05 -1.18
N GLY A 13 11.47 -12.73 -2.19
CA GLY A 13 11.02 -12.48 -3.57
C GLY A 13 10.48 -11.06 -3.82
N ILE A 14 10.66 -10.14 -2.87
CA ILE A 14 10.28 -8.73 -3.01
C ILE A 14 11.53 -7.87 -2.92
N SER A 15 11.87 -7.22 -4.03
CA SER A 15 12.92 -6.21 -4.08
C SER A 15 12.70 -5.18 -2.98
N GLY A 16 13.70 -5.00 -2.11
CA GLY A 16 13.64 -4.00 -1.05
C GLY A 16 13.42 -2.59 -1.57
N ASP A 17 14.03 -2.28 -2.72
CA ASP A 17 13.94 -0.96 -3.37
C ASP A 17 12.53 -0.65 -3.88
N ASP A 18 11.76 -1.68 -4.25
CA ASP A 18 10.41 -1.52 -4.79
C ASP A 18 9.31 -1.54 -3.70
N MET A 19 9.68 -1.85 -2.46
CA MET A 19 8.72 -2.12 -1.38
C MET A 19 7.73 -0.97 -1.16
N GLU A 20 8.20 0.27 -1.13
CA GLU A 20 7.34 1.44 -0.93
C GLU A 20 6.41 1.67 -2.13
N ALA A 21 6.92 1.52 -3.35
CA ALA A 21 6.10 1.66 -4.56
C ALA A 21 5.00 0.58 -4.62
N LEU A 22 5.32 -0.66 -4.27
CA LEU A 22 4.36 -1.75 -4.15
C LEU A 22 3.31 -1.47 -3.08
N ALA A 23 3.70 -0.87 -1.95
CA ALA A 23 2.77 -0.47 -0.90
C ALA A 23 1.74 0.55 -1.41
N PHE A 24 2.15 1.55 -2.20
CA PHE A 24 1.20 2.49 -2.83
C PHE A 24 0.30 1.84 -3.87
N ALA A 25 0.83 0.95 -4.71
CA ALA A 25 0.03 0.19 -5.68
C ALA A 25 -1.04 -0.67 -4.97
N TRP A 26 -0.65 -1.32 -3.87
CA TRP A 26 -1.57 -2.08 -3.03
C TRP A 26 -2.63 -1.19 -2.35
N LEU A 27 -2.24 -0.02 -1.85
CA LEU A 27 -3.19 0.95 -1.29
C LEU A 27 -4.21 1.41 -2.33
N ALA A 28 -3.80 1.69 -3.56
CA ALA A 28 -4.73 2.04 -4.65
C ALA A 28 -5.73 0.90 -4.93
N TRP A 29 -5.28 -0.36 -4.92
CA TRP A 29 -6.18 -1.51 -5.03
C TRP A 29 -7.18 -1.60 -3.87
N ARG A 30 -6.73 -1.34 -2.63
CA ARG A 30 -7.62 -1.28 -1.45
C ARG A 30 -8.67 -0.17 -1.59
N THR A 31 -8.28 1.00 -2.09
CA THR A 31 -9.21 2.11 -2.39
C THR A 31 -10.28 1.68 -3.39
N LEU A 32 -9.88 1.04 -4.49
CA LEU A 32 -10.80 0.55 -5.53
C LEU A 32 -11.75 -0.54 -5.00
N ALA A 33 -11.27 -1.40 -4.09
CA ALA A 33 -12.06 -2.44 -3.45
C ALA A 33 -12.93 -1.93 -2.28
N GLY A 34 -12.82 -0.66 -1.90
CA GLY A 34 -13.50 -0.10 -0.72
C GLY A 34 -13.04 -0.69 0.61
N LEU A 35 -11.80 -1.19 0.67
CA LEU A 35 -11.24 -1.84 1.85
C LEU A 35 -10.31 -0.89 2.63
N PRO A 36 -10.23 -0.99 3.97
CA PRO A 36 -9.37 -0.11 4.76
C PRO A 36 -7.89 -0.15 4.35
N GLY A 37 -7.21 0.99 4.30
CA GLY A 37 -5.77 1.06 3.97
C GLY A 37 -4.88 1.24 5.20
N ASN A 38 -5.45 1.67 6.33
CA ASN A 38 -4.72 1.87 7.58
C ASN A 38 -4.92 0.71 8.56
N LEU A 39 -4.04 0.65 9.56
CA LEU A 39 -4.22 -0.13 10.76
C LEU A 39 -4.24 0.83 11.97
N PRO A 40 -5.38 1.01 12.65
CA PRO A 40 -5.53 1.98 13.74
C PRO A 40 -4.49 1.85 14.85
N SER A 41 -4.09 0.62 15.20
CA SER A 41 -3.07 0.38 16.22
C SER A 41 -1.67 0.89 15.83
N VAL A 42 -1.42 1.12 14.53
CA VAL A 42 -0.17 1.70 14.01
C VAL A 42 -0.31 3.20 13.80
N THR A 43 -1.46 3.67 13.29
CA THR A 43 -1.65 5.08 12.92
C THR A 43 -2.24 5.95 14.03
N GLY A 44 -2.80 5.37 15.08
CA GLY A 44 -3.56 6.09 16.11
C GLY A 44 -4.93 6.60 15.65
N ALA A 45 -5.42 6.15 14.49
CA ALA A 45 -6.73 6.53 14.00
C ALA A 45 -7.84 5.97 14.89
N THR A 46 -9.01 6.62 14.93
CA THR A 46 -10.16 6.15 15.70
C THR A 46 -10.77 4.87 15.12
N GLU A 47 -10.63 4.65 13.82
CA GLU A 47 -11.19 3.51 13.10
C GLU A 47 -10.35 3.11 11.88
N ALA A 48 -10.64 1.93 11.35
CA ALA A 48 -10.09 1.48 10.08
C ALA A 48 -10.85 2.17 8.93
N SER A 49 -10.12 2.79 8.01
CA SER A 49 -10.67 3.66 6.96
C SER A 49 -10.01 3.38 5.61
N VAL A 50 -10.79 3.54 4.54
CA VAL A 50 -10.25 3.55 3.17
C VAL A 50 -9.34 4.76 3.01
N LEU A 51 -8.14 4.55 2.47
CA LEU A 51 -7.18 5.62 2.22
C LEU A 51 -7.18 6.00 0.74
N GLY A 52 -6.88 7.27 0.44
CA GLY A 52 -6.76 7.78 -0.92
C GLY A 52 -8.06 8.33 -1.52
N ALA A 53 -7.97 8.78 -2.77
CA ALA A 53 -9.09 9.28 -3.56
C ALA A 53 -8.95 8.80 -5.01
N ILE A 54 -10.08 8.56 -5.67
CA ILE A 54 -10.11 8.15 -7.07
C ILE A 54 -10.21 9.39 -7.95
N TYR A 55 -9.21 9.60 -8.80
CA TYR A 55 -9.20 10.62 -9.84
C TYR A 55 -9.43 9.93 -11.18
N PRO A 56 -10.64 10.03 -11.78
CA PRO A 56 -10.92 9.40 -13.06
C PRO A 56 -9.98 9.90 -14.15
N ALA A 57 -9.53 8.99 -15.02
CA ALA A 57 -8.77 9.38 -16.19
C ALA A 57 -9.63 10.28 -17.09
N ASN A 58 -8.99 11.28 -17.71
CA ASN A 58 -9.69 12.14 -18.65
C ASN A 58 -10.17 11.27 -19.83
N PRO A 59 -11.46 11.29 -20.20
CA PRO A 59 -11.94 10.50 -21.32
C PRO A 59 -11.20 10.93 -22.57
N ILE A 60 -10.63 9.97 -23.31
CA ILE A 60 -10.10 10.23 -24.65
C ILE A 60 -11.32 10.48 -25.54
N THR A 61 -11.67 11.75 -25.77
CA THR A 61 -12.56 12.11 -26.87
C THR A 61 -11.83 11.83 -28.17
N GLN A 62 -12.14 10.69 -28.81
CA GLN A 62 -11.75 10.45 -30.19
C GLN A 62 -12.45 11.51 -31.05
N SER A 63 -11.66 12.30 -31.78
CA SER A 63 -12.11 13.22 -32.84
C SER A 63 -12.07 12.51 -34.18
#